data_AF-A0A3N5AIW4-F1
#
_entry.id   AF-A0A3N5AIW4-F1
#
_cell.length_a   1.000
_cell.length_b   1.000
_cell.length_c   1.000
_cell.angle_alpha   90.00
_cell.angle_beta   90.00
_cell.angle_gamma   90.00
#
_symmetry.space_group_name_H-M   'P 1'
#
loop_
_entity.id
_entity.type
_entity.pdbx_description
1 polymer ?
#
loop_
_entity_poly.entity_id
_entity_poly.type
_entity_poly.pdbx_seq_one_letter_code
_entity_poly.pdbx_strand_id
1 'polypeptide(L)'
;MIEDGATDRGSVTTVRRVGETVRRPAGPWTPAVQALLSRLESAGFTRAPRAPGTYGGDGETLCTAYGAHPEAVLDALDALRSREAARTERLGGLGQEAWATFPARGDAAETTAERSWLRLHRALLLAAR
;
A
#
# COMPACT_ATOMS: atom_id res chain seq x y z
N MET A 1 9.78 20.43 -17.35
CA MET A 1 10.67 19.83 -16.33
C MET A 1 9.81 19.61 -15.09
N ILE A 2 9.78 18.42 -14.49
CA ILE A 2 8.97 18.17 -13.28
C ILE A 2 9.63 18.91 -12.11
N GLU A 3 8.91 19.77 -11.41
CA GLU A 3 9.40 20.45 -10.21
C GLU A 3 9.47 19.49 -9.02
N ASP A 4 10.26 19.82 -7.99
CA ASP A 4 10.33 18.95 -6.82
C ASP A 4 8.97 18.83 -6.12
N GLY A 5 8.62 17.63 -5.67
CA GLY A 5 7.29 17.29 -5.16
C GLY A 5 6.18 17.18 -6.21
N ALA A 6 6.41 17.65 -7.44
CA ALA A 6 5.42 17.57 -8.50
C ALA A 6 5.28 16.15 -9.05
N THR A 7 4.04 15.84 -9.48
CA THR A 7 3.68 14.57 -10.11
C THR A 7 3.37 14.82 -11.57
N ASP A 8 3.92 13.97 -12.44
CA ASP A 8 3.72 14.03 -13.89
C ASP A 8 3.31 12.67 -14.43
N ARG A 9 2.59 12.65 -15.54
CA ARG A 9 2.02 11.43 -16.13
C ARG A 9 2.60 11.20 -17.53
N GLY A 10 3.37 10.12 -17.67
CA GLY A 10 3.77 9.60 -18.98
C GLY A 10 2.68 8.72 -19.60
N SER A 11 2.96 8.17 -20.79
CA SER A 11 2.00 7.35 -21.55
C SER A 11 1.48 6.11 -20.81
N VAL A 12 2.25 5.55 -19.87
CA VAL A 12 1.92 4.27 -19.21
C VAL A 12 2.13 4.32 -17.68
N THR A 13 2.76 5.37 -17.17
CA THR A 13 3.12 5.47 -15.74
C THR A 13 3.09 6.91 -15.25
N THR A 14 2.64 7.07 -14.01
CA THR A 14 2.75 8.31 -13.24
C THR A 14 4.08 8.32 -12.50
N VAL A 15 4.78 9.45 -12.52
CA VAL A 15 6.09 9.64 -11.88
C VAL A 15 6.05 10.84 -10.95
N ARG A 16 6.82 10.80 -9.86
CA ARG A 16 6.93 11.90 -8.88
C ARG A 16 8.38 12.28 -8.70
N ARG A 17 8.70 13.58 -8.73
CA ARG A 17 10.03 14.06 -8.35
C ARG A 17 10.15 14.15 -6.82
N VAL A 18 11.28 13.69 -6.30
CA VAL A 18 11.69 13.82 -4.91
C VAL A 18 13.17 14.21 -4.88
N GLY A 19 13.45 15.47 -4.59
CA GLY A 19 14.76 16.10 -4.77
C GLY A 19 15.30 15.88 -6.18
N GLU A 20 16.48 15.27 -6.26
CA GLU A 20 17.12 14.96 -7.54
C GLU A 20 16.57 13.70 -8.22
N THR A 21 15.77 12.89 -7.51
CA THR A 21 15.26 11.61 -8.01
C THR A 21 13.86 11.70 -8.60
N VAL A 22 13.59 10.91 -9.65
CA VAL A 22 12.25 10.68 -10.18
C VAL A 22 11.82 9.27 -9.81
N ARG A 23 10.76 9.15 -9.02
CA ARG A 23 10.21 7.90 -8.53
C ARG A 23 9.05 7.44 -9.40
N ARG A 24 8.96 6.13 -9.62
CA ARG A 24 7.89 5.46 -10.35
C ARG A 24 7.36 4.27 -9.56
N PRO A 25 6.07 3.88 -9.72
CA PRO A 25 5.56 2.66 -9.14
C PRO A 25 6.38 1.44 -9.58
N ALA A 26 6.66 0.53 -8.64
CA ALA A 26 7.28 -0.75 -8.94
C ALA A 26 6.26 -1.68 -9.62
N GLY A 27 6.65 -2.30 -10.72
CA GLY A 27 5.91 -3.39 -11.37
C GLY A 27 6.52 -4.76 -11.09
N PRO A 28 5.84 -5.87 -11.48
CA PRO A 28 6.34 -7.24 -11.30
C PRO A 28 7.74 -7.51 -11.89
N TRP A 29 8.15 -6.75 -12.91
CA TRP A 29 9.46 -6.84 -13.54
C TRP A 29 10.58 -6.11 -12.77
N THR A 30 10.24 -5.29 -11.77
CA THR A 30 11.21 -4.44 -11.05
C THR A 30 12.35 -5.25 -10.43
N PRO A 31 12.11 -6.39 -9.73
CA PRO A 31 13.19 -7.18 -9.15
C PRO A 31 14.17 -7.72 -10.20
N ALA A 32 13.67 -8.17 -11.35
CA ALA A 32 14.49 -8.71 -12.42
C ALA A 32 15.38 -7.63 -13.06
N VAL A 33 14.83 -6.43 -13.30
CA VAL A 33 15.59 -5.29 -13.82
C VAL A 33 16.66 -4.84 -12.82
N GLN A 34 16.33 -4.79 -11.53
CA GLN A 34 17.30 -4.45 -10.47
C GLN A 34 18.44 -5.47 -10.41
N ALA A 35 18.13 -6.77 -10.43
CA ALA A 35 19.15 -7.82 -10.44
C ALA A 35 20.09 -7.70 -11.64
N LEU A 36 19.56 -7.39 -12.83
CA LEU A 36 20.36 -7.16 -14.04
C LEU A 36 21.28 -5.95 -13.89
N LEU A 37 20.75 -4.80 -13.45
CA LEU A 37 21.56 -3.58 -13.28
C LEU A 37 22.65 -3.76 -12.23
N SER A 38 22.36 -4.43 -11.11
CA SER A 38 23.37 -4.78 -10.09
C SER A 38 24.45 -5.70 -10.66
N ARG A 39 24.08 -6.65 -11.52
CA ARG A 39 25.07 -7.52 -12.17
C ARG A 39 25.97 -6.74 -13.12
N LEU A 40 25.41 -5.85 -13.93
CA LEU A 40 26.17 -4.97 -14.83
C LEU A 40 27.14 -4.07 -14.06
N GLU A 41 26.69 -3.49 -12.94
CA GLU A 41 27.54 -2.68 -12.07
C GLU A 41 28.68 -3.50 -11.45
N SER A 42 28.39 -4.70 -10.91
CA SER A 42 29.43 -5.59 -10.36
C SER A 42 30.45 -6.07 -11.39
N ALA A 43 30.06 -6.11 -12.67
CA ALA A 43 30.94 -6.46 -13.79
C ALA A 43 31.75 -5.25 -14.31
N GLY A 44 31.59 -4.06 -13.73
CA GLY A 44 32.28 -2.84 -14.14
C GLY A 44 31.70 -2.18 -15.39
N PHE A 45 30.48 -2.55 -15.81
CA PHE A 45 29.85 -1.98 -17.00
C PHE A 45 29.26 -0.59 -16.69
N THR A 46 29.96 0.45 -17.14
CA THR A 46 29.65 1.87 -16.80
C THR A 46 28.56 2.52 -17.66
N ARG A 47 28.10 1.84 -18.73
CA ARG A 47 27.11 2.39 -19.67
C ARG A 47 25.66 2.10 -19.27
N ALA A 48 25.44 1.30 -18.22
CA ALA A 48 24.12 1.09 -17.66
C ALA A 48 23.83 2.11 -16.53
N PRO A 49 22.56 2.49 -16.33
CA PRO A 49 22.16 3.19 -15.12
C PRO A 49 22.45 2.33 -13.88
N ARG A 50 22.88 2.95 -12.79
CA ARG A 50 22.95 2.26 -11.49
C ARG A 50 21.54 1.92 -11.02
N ALA A 51 21.38 0.77 -10.38
CA ALA A 51 20.09 0.37 -9.81
C ALA A 51 19.72 1.36 -8.68
N PRO A 52 18.66 2.17 -8.80
CA PRO A 52 18.13 2.89 -7.65
C PRO A 52 17.50 1.86 -6.71
N GLY A 53 17.67 2.04 -5.40
CA GLY A 53 16.99 1.21 -4.41
C GLY A 53 15.46 1.25 -4.57
N THR A 54 14.77 0.20 -4.14
CA THR A 54 13.31 0.25 -3.96
C THR A 54 12.99 1.19 -2.80
N TYR A 55 12.23 2.24 -3.06
CA TYR A 55 11.62 3.04 -2.00
C TYR A 55 10.36 2.31 -1.54
N GLY A 56 10.49 1.46 -0.52
CA GLY A 56 9.35 1.04 0.28
C GLY A 56 8.88 2.27 1.05
N GLY A 57 7.72 2.83 0.68
CA GLY A 57 7.09 3.83 1.50
C GLY A 57 6.47 3.12 2.69
N ASP A 58 6.92 3.45 3.89
CA ASP A 58 6.11 3.37 5.09
C ASP A 58 4.71 3.97 4.85
N GLY A 59 3.73 3.57 5.67
CA GLY A 59 2.39 4.15 5.61
C GLY A 59 2.40 5.69 5.69
N GLU A 60 3.43 6.26 6.30
CA GLU A 60 3.66 7.70 6.45
C GLU A 60 3.98 8.42 5.12
N THR A 61 4.82 7.83 4.26
CA THR A 61 5.09 8.36 2.91
C THR A 61 3.82 8.36 2.05
N LEU A 62 2.98 7.34 2.18
CA LEU A 62 1.71 7.25 1.47
C LEU A 62 0.73 8.33 2.00
N CYS A 63 0.57 8.43 3.33
CA CYS A 63 -0.31 9.41 3.96
C CYS A 63 0.08 10.84 3.57
N THR A 64 1.38 11.16 3.62
CA THR A 64 1.91 12.47 3.20
C THR A 64 1.60 12.77 1.73
N ALA A 65 1.71 11.78 0.83
CA ALA A 65 1.42 11.97 -0.59
C ALA A 65 -0.05 12.35 -0.88
N TYR A 66 -0.96 11.95 0.00
CA TYR A 66 -2.40 12.20 -0.13
C TYR A 66 -2.94 13.24 0.87
N GLY A 67 -2.07 13.94 1.60
CA GLY A 67 -2.49 14.92 2.61
C GLY A 67 -3.27 14.31 3.79
N ALA A 68 -3.00 13.04 4.09
CA ALA A 68 -3.61 12.31 5.18
C ALA A 68 -2.60 12.09 6.31
N HIS A 69 -3.11 11.81 7.51
CA HIS A 69 -2.31 11.36 8.65
C HIS A 69 -2.49 9.85 8.84
N PRO A 70 -1.43 9.07 9.11
CA PRO A 70 -1.52 7.63 9.35
C PRO A 70 -2.57 7.25 10.40
N GLU A 71 -2.68 8.02 11.48
CA GLU A 71 -3.70 7.81 12.51
C GLU A 71 -5.12 7.94 11.94
N ALA A 72 -5.37 9.00 11.16
CA ALA A 72 -6.68 9.25 10.56
C ALA A 72 -7.06 8.14 9.55
N VAL A 73 -6.08 7.61 8.81
CA VAL A 73 -6.30 6.49 7.88
C VAL A 73 -6.61 5.20 8.62
N LEU A 74 -5.86 4.89 9.69
CA LEU A 74 -6.12 3.70 10.51
C LEU A 74 -7.48 3.77 11.20
N ASP A 75 -7.85 4.94 11.74
CA ASP A 75 -9.15 5.14 12.41
C ASP A 75 -10.31 5.05 11.40
N ALA A 76 -10.15 5.63 10.19
CA ALA A 76 -11.13 5.51 9.12
C ALA A 76 -11.29 4.07 8.62
N LEU A 77 -10.20 3.32 8.52
CA LEU A 77 -10.20 1.91 8.14
C LEU A 77 -10.93 1.05 9.19
N ASP A 78 -10.66 1.29 10.48
CA ASP A 78 -11.38 0.63 11.57
C ASP A 78 -12.88 0.95 11.52
N ALA A 79 -13.25 2.21 11.31
CA ALA A 79 -14.66 2.61 11.22
C ALA A 79 -15.37 2.00 9.99
N LEU A 80 -14.69 1.90 8.85
CA LEU A 80 -15.24 1.29 7.64
C LEU A 80 -15.46 -0.22 7.82
N ARG A 81 -14.44 -0.93 8.30
CA ARG A 81 -14.52 -2.39 8.52
C ARG A 81 -15.60 -2.76 9.54
N SER A 82 -15.82 -1.91 10.54
CA SER A 82 -16.93 -2.08 11.51
C SER A 82 -18.28 -2.08 10.81
N ARG A 83 -18.49 -1.11 9.92
CA ARG A 83 -19.76 -0.93 9.20
C ARG A 83 -20.00 -2.06 8.21
N GLU A 84 -18.97 -2.51 7.50
CA GLU A 84 -19.10 -3.62 6.56
C GLU A 84 -19.35 -4.95 7.27
N ALA A 85 -18.72 -5.21 8.41
CA ALA A 85 -19.01 -6.39 9.23
C ALA A 85 -20.48 -6.38 9.71
N ALA A 86 -20.95 -5.27 10.27
CA ALA A 86 -22.34 -5.13 10.72
C ALA A 86 -23.35 -5.26 9.56
N ARG A 87 -23.00 -4.77 8.37
CA ARG A 87 -23.81 -4.92 7.16
C ARG A 87 -23.89 -6.38 6.72
N THR A 88 -22.77 -7.09 6.76
CA THR A 88 -22.66 -8.52 6.41
C THR A 88 -23.54 -9.37 7.31
N GLU A 89 -23.44 -9.17 8.63
CA GLU A 89 -24.26 -9.86 9.63
C GLU A 89 -25.75 -9.57 9.42
N ARG A 90 -26.12 -8.30 9.23
CA ARG A 90 -27.52 -7.90 9.03
C ARG A 90 -28.12 -8.48 7.75
N LEU A 91 -27.42 -8.39 6.62
CA LEU A 91 -27.93 -8.87 5.33
C LEU A 91 -27.92 -10.41 5.26
N GLY A 92 -26.92 -11.06 5.84
CA GLY A 92 -26.86 -12.51 5.96
C GLY A 92 -27.98 -13.06 6.84
N GLY A 93 -28.26 -12.42 7.99
CA GLY A 93 -29.38 -12.80 8.87
C GLY A 93 -30.76 -12.63 8.23
N LEU A 94 -30.88 -11.82 7.19
CA LEU A 94 -32.10 -11.63 6.40
C LEU A 94 -32.21 -12.61 5.21
N GLY A 95 -31.25 -13.51 5.02
CA GLY A 95 -31.24 -14.47 3.90
C GLY A 95 -31.03 -13.82 2.54
N GLN A 96 -30.45 -12.62 2.48
CA GLN A 96 -30.15 -11.95 1.21
C GLN A 96 -28.94 -12.63 0.54
N GLU A 97 -29.16 -13.14 -0.67
CA GLU A 97 -28.11 -13.81 -1.45
C GLU A 97 -26.91 -12.89 -1.75
N ALA A 98 -25.74 -13.53 -1.92
CA ALA A 98 -24.38 -12.99 -1.75
C ALA A 98 -23.95 -12.76 -0.27
N TRP A 99 -24.81 -12.23 0.61
CA TRP A 99 -24.44 -11.93 2.01
C TRP A 99 -24.76 -13.06 3.00
N ALA A 100 -25.57 -14.06 2.61
CA ALA A 100 -25.81 -15.26 3.41
C ALA A 100 -24.62 -16.25 3.40
N THR A 101 -23.79 -16.22 2.35
CA THR A 101 -22.65 -17.14 2.19
C THR A 101 -21.42 -16.73 3.01
N PHE A 102 -21.16 -15.42 3.15
CA PHE A 102 -19.95 -14.92 3.85
C PHE A 102 -19.90 -15.26 5.35
N PRO A 103 -20.99 -15.10 6.13
CA PRO A 103 -21.01 -15.51 7.53
C PRO A 103 -20.84 -17.03 7.69
N ALA A 104 -21.44 -17.81 6.78
CA ALA A 104 -21.38 -19.28 6.80
C ALA A 104 -19.97 -19.83 6.52
N ARG A 105 -19.09 -19.07 5.85
CA ARG A 105 -17.68 -19.40 5.60
C ARG A 105 -16.72 -18.93 6.69
N GLY A 106 -17.18 -18.09 7.62
CA GLY A 106 -16.36 -17.55 8.72
C GLY A 106 -15.71 -16.19 8.44
N ASP A 107 -15.99 -15.56 7.29
CA ASP A 107 -15.33 -14.32 6.84
C ASP A 107 -15.58 -13.14 7.81
N ALA A 108 -16.72 -13.13 8.50
CA ALA A 108 -17.05 -12.14 9.52
C ALA A 108 -16.19 -12.31 10.80
N ALA A 109 -15.88 -13.55 11.18
CA ALA A 109 -15.01 -13.84 12.31
C ALA A 109 -13.54 -13.50 11.99
N GLU A 110 -13.10 -13.78 10.76
CA GLU A 110 -11.78 -13.37 10.26
C GLU A 110 -11.62 -11.85 10.26
N THR A 111 -12.62 -11.12 9.73
CA THR A 111 -12.65 -9.65 9.77
C THR A 111 -12.57 -9.11 11.21
N THR A 112 -13.22 -9.78 12.16
CA THR A 112 -13.18 -9.42 13.58
C THR A 112 -11.79 -9.66 14.20
N ALA A 113 -11.13 -10.76 13.83
CA ALA A 113 -9.77 -11.07 14.27
C ALA A 113 -8.74 -10.08 13.71
N GLU A 114 -8.83 -9.73 12.43
CA GLU A 114 -7.98 -8.72 11.80
C GLU A 114 -8.11 -7.35 12.47
N ARG A 115 -9.35 -6.92 12.77
CA ARG A 115 -9.61 -5.67 13.49
C ARG A 115 -9.00 -5.67 14.90
N SER A 116 -9.14 -6.79 15.60
CA SER A 116 -8.57 -6.97 16.94
C SER A 116 -7.05 -6.89 16.90
N TRP A 117 -6.42 -7.51 15.89
CA TRP A 117 -4.98 -7.42 15.65
C TRP A 117 -4.54 -5.98 15.35
N LEU A 118 -5.22 -5.28 14.45
CA LEU A 118 -4.91 -3.87 14.10
C LEU A 118 -4.96 -2.94 15.30
N ARG A 119 -5.96 -3.10 16.17
CA ARG A 119 -6.09 -2.32 17.40
C ARG A 119 -4.96 -2.61 18.38
N LEU A 120 -4.62 -3.89 18.55
CA LEU A 120 -3.57 -4.32 19.47
C LEU A 120 -2.16 -3.89 19.01
N HIS A 121 -1.93 -3.81 17.70
CA HIS A 121 -0.63 -3.47 17.12
C HIS A 121 -0.52 -2.01 16.66
N ARG A 122 -1.55 -1.17 16.92
CA ARG A 122 -1.62 0.23 16.46
C ARG A 122 -0.37 1.04 16.84
N ALA A 123 0.12 0.89 18.07
CA ALA A 123 1.31 1.61 18.52
C ALA A 123 2.59 1.18 17.78
N LEU A 124 2.71 -0.11 17.44
CA LEU A 124 3.86 -0.63 16.67
C LEU A 124 3.80 -0.17 15.21
N LEU A 125 2.61 -0.15 14.61
CA LEU A 125 2.40 0.33 13.24
C LEU A 125 2.71 1.83 13.08
N LEU A 126 2.54 2.61 14.14
CA LEU A 126 2.87 4.04 14.17
C LEU A 126 4.32 4.32 14.61
N ALA A 127 5.03 3.33 15.15
CA ALA A 127 6.40 3.47 15.63
C ALA A 127 7.46 2.94 14.65
N ALA A 128 7.07 2.16 13.64
CA ALA A 128 7.96 1.67 12.59
C ALA A 128 8.38 2.82 11.65
N ARG A 129 9.59 3.34 11.87
CA ARG A 129 10.27 4.38 11.08
C ARG A 129 11.21 3.77 10.07
#